data_AF-A0A2A6B8P3-F1
#
_entry.id   AF-A0A2A6B8P3-F1
#
_cell.length_a   1.000
_cell.length_b   1.000
_cell.length_c   1.000
_cell.angle_alpha   90.00
_cell.angle_beta   90.00
_cell.angle_gamma   90.00
#
_symmetry.space_group_name_H-M   'P 1'
#
loop_
_entity.id
_entity.type
_entity.pdbx_description
1 polymer ?
#
loop_
_entity_poly.entity_id
_entity_poly.type
_entity_poly.pdbx_seq_one_letter_code
_entity_poly.pdbx_strand_id
1 'polypeptide(L)'
;MQNTAMECSPREEATTTTAVYSPSTGGIVTAMDWSEDGAYDVSIEKILTSMREVPNGDHFLTPNELCSYDDMATTIVVDSIMQFQTHKMNQRRRYIKTQERKDTFVIMEDFTKNNDFMATLRKIFSLKSVRQFMAHQTDSKRAGFRDHLLRFLHMFSFKSGFTIEPCDRYSAEHNQGCKLVVTRHWLKGERIDRLCGVISELNETEEEALLRKDQNDFSVMYSTRKQCAQLWLGPGAYINHDCRPSCKFVPNGRTAAIIALKDLRPGDEITCFYGEHFFGDSNERCECSTCERLGRGAFLTLDENTSDTGSGSSVEGDSAPARTKYGLRDTDSRLNRPCWRPTTIH
;
A
#
# COMPACT_ATOMS: atom_id res chain seq x y z
N MET A 1 -22.00 67.46 39.40
CA MET A 1 -21.91 67.55 40.87
C MET A 1 -22.50 66.28 41.45
N GLN A 2 -21.69 65.60 42.24
CA GLN A 2 -22.06 64.43 43.04
C GLN A 2 -23.29 64.73 43.89
N ASN A 3 -24.19 63.75 44.04
CA ASN A 3 -24.51 63.24 45.37
C ASN A 3 -25.30 61.92 45.31
N THR A 4 -24.71 60.97 46.02
CA THR A 4 -25.19 59.68 46.50
C THR A 4 -26.18 59.81 47.67
N ALA A 5 -27.17 58.92 47.74
CA ALA A 5 -27.67 58.22 48.95
C ALA A 5 -28.86 57.33 48.52
N MET A 6 -28.87 55.99 48.72
CA MET A 6 -29.26 55.28 49.96
C MET A 6 -30.66 55.70 50.44
N GLU A 7 -31.65 54.87 50.77
CA GLU A 7 -31.76 53.44 51.07
C GLU A 7 -33.27 53.20 51.37
N CYS A 8 -33.88 52.06 50.99
CA CYS A 8 -35.04 51.46 51.70
C CYS A 8 -35.54 50.17 51.00
N SER A 9 -35.18 49.03 51.57
CA SER A 9 -36.02 47.82 51.61
C SER A 9 -36.85 47.91 52.92
N PRO A 10 -37.98 47.18 53.17
CA PRO A 10 -38.20 45.77 52.81
C PRO A 10 -39.66 45.39 52.46
N ARG A 11 -39.88 44.17 51.95
CA ARG A 11 -40.93 43.24 52.42
C ARG A 11 -40.84 41.88 51.75
N GLU A 12 -40.74 40.86 52.61
CA GLU A 12 -40.87 39.44 52.32
C GLU A 12 -42.33 39.08 52.01
N GLU A 13 -42.55 38.12 51.10
CA GLU A 13 -43.70 37.23 51.16
C GLU A 13 -43.33 35.84 50.61
N ALA A 14 -43.87 34.83 51.26
CA ALA A 14 -43.33 33.49 51.37
C ALA A 14 -43.94 32.47 50.38
N THR A 15 -43.13 31.48 50.01
CA THR A 15 -43.42 30.05 49.72
C THR A 15 -44.78 29.62 49.16
N THR A 16 -44.76 28.82 48.09
CA THR A 16 -45.33 27.45 48.11
C THR A 16 -44.69 26.57 47.03
N THR A 17 -44.11 25.45 47.49
CA THR A 17 -43.56 24.32 46.73
C THR A 17 -44.69 23.42 46.22
N THR A 18 -44.63 22.97 44.96
CA THR A 18 -45.25 21.69 44.57
C THR A 18 -44.27 20.90 43.71
N ALA A 19 -43.89 19.73 44.21
CA ALA A 19 -43.11 18.71 43.53
C ALA A 19 -44.06 17.80 42.73
N VAL A 20 -43.62 17.36 41.56
CA VAL A 20 -44.23 16.24 40.83
C VAL A 20 -43.11 15.29 40.42
N TYR A 21 -43.28 14.01 40.73
CA TYR A 21 -42.27 12.95 40.64
C TYR A 21 -42.61 11.96 39.50
N SER A 22 -41.58 11.69 38.67
CA SER A 22 -41.20 10.46 37.91
C SER A 22 -42.04 9.95 36.70
N PRO A 23 -41.51 9.09 35.78
CA PRO A 23 -40.23 8.36 35.83
C PRO A 23 -39.34 8.27 34.54
N SER A 24 -38.04 8.09 34.78
CA SER A 24 -37.03 7.29 34.05
C SER A 24 -36.99 7.23 32.51
N THR A 25 -35.93 7.78 31.93
CA THR A 25 -34.97 7.01 31.09
C THR A 25 -33.58 7.61 31.29
N GLY A 26 -32.65 6.78 31.77
CA GLY A 26 -31.27 7.15 32.02
C GLY A 26 -30.49 7.24 30.71
N GLY A 27 -29.74 8.33 30.58
CA GLY A 27 -28.78 8.57 29.52
C GLY A 27 -28.17 9.93 29.74
N ILE A 28 -27.14 10.00 30.59
CA ILE A 28 -26.28 11.18 30.69
C ILE A 28 -25.59 11.29 29.33
N VAL A 29 -26.08 12.18 28.48
CA VAL A 29 -25.30 12.70 27.36
C VAL A 29 -24.29 13.64 28.00
N THR A 30 -23.10 13.13 28.29
CA THR A 30 -21.96 14.02 28.57
C THR A 30 -21.80 14.91 27.36
N ALA A 31 -21.89 16.23 27.58
CA ALA A 31 -21.55 17.22 26.59
C ALA A 31 -20.18 16.86 26.00
N MET A 32 -20.13 16.55 24.71
CA MET A 32 -18.87 16.42 23.98
C MET A 32 -18.13 17.74 24.16
N ASP A 33 -16.94 17.64 24.73
CA ASP A 33 -16.04 18.74 25.00
C ASP A 33 -15.57 19.33 23.66
N TRP A 34 -16.11 20.50 23.29
CA TRP A 34 -15.75 21.23 22.08
C TRP A 34 -14.28 21.73 22.09
N SER A 35 -13.54 21.51 23.18
CA SER A 35 -12.11 21.87 23.27
C SER A 35 -11.17 20.84 22.62
N GLU A 36 -11.56 19.57 22.54
CA GLU A 36 -10.71 18.50 21.98
C GLU A 36 -10.56 18.60 20.45
N ASP A 37 -11.61 19.02 19.74
CA ASP A 37 -11.58 19.18 18.27
C ASP A 37 -10.59 20.30 17.86
N GLY A 38 -10.54 21.41 18.62
CA GLY A 38 -9.61 22.51 18.34
C GLY A 38 -8.13 22.14 18.55
N ALA A 39 -7.82 21.35 19.58
CA ALA A 39 -6.45 20.88 19.83
C ALA A 39 -5.99 19.87 18.76
N TYR A 40 -6.88 18.98 18.32
CA TYR A 40 -6.61 18.05 17.22
C TYR A 40 -6.30 18.82 15.93
N ASP A 41 -7.12 19.80 15.56
CA ASP A 41 -6.95 20.55 14.31
C ASP A 41 -5.64 21.35 14.29
N VAL A 42 -5.24 21.96 15.41
CA VAL A 42 -3.95 22.66 15.54
C VAL A 42 -2.76 21.68 15.39
N SER A 43 -2.85 20.50 16.02
CA SER A 43 -1.82 19.45 15.88
C SER A 43 -1.71 18.98 14.42
N ILE A 44 -2.85 18.71 13.76
CA ILE A 44 -2.87 18.30 12.36
C ILE A 44 -2.31 19.38 11.44
N GLU A 45 -2.67 20.64 11.60
CA GLU A 45 -2.08 21.71 10.77
C GLU A 45 -0.57 21.81 10.93
N LYS A 46 -0.03 21.64 12.15
CA LYS A 46 1.42 21.56 12.37
C LYS A 46 2.05 20.34 11.67
N ILE A 47 1.36 19.20 11.71
CA ILE A 47 1.80 17.99 11.00
C ILE A 47 1.78 18.25 9.49
N LEU A 48 0.71 18.79 8.90
CA LEU A 48 0.64 18.99 7.46
C LEU A 48 1.66 20.03 6.98
N THR A 49 1.82 21.14 7.68
CA THR A 49 2.76 22.21 7.30
C THR A 49 4.23 21.83 7.45
N SER A 50 4.56 20.79 8.22
CA SER A 50 5.92 20.25 8.34
C SER A 50 6.30 19.23 7.25
N MET A 51 5.44 18.99 6.25
CA MET A 51 5.73 18.06 5.16
C MET A 51 6.91 18.54 4.30
N ARG A 52 7.65 17.57 3.75
CA ARG A 52 8.66 17.81 2.71
C ARG A 52 8.06 17.46 1.36
N GLU A 53 8.38 18.21 0.30
CA GLU A 53 7.85 17.91 -1.04
C GLU A 53 8.17 16.48 -1.46
N VAL A 54 9.38 15.98 -1.18
CA VAL A 54 9.75 14.57 -1.36
C VAL A 54 9.96 13.95 0.03
N PRO A 55 9.19 12.91 0.42
CA PRO A 55 9.39 12.21 1.68
C PRO A 55 10.81 11.63 1.81
N ASN A 56 11.39 11.70 3.01
CA ASN A 56 12.73 11.16 3.27
C ASN A 56 12.80 9.65 3.00
N GLY A 57 13.98 9.15 2.64
CA GLY A 57 14.23 7.71 2.49
C GLY A 57 14.23 6.91 3.80
N ASP A 58 14.30 7.58 4.95
CA ASP A 58 14.26 6.96 6.28
C ASP A 58 12.83 7.03 6.85
N HIS A 59 11.94 6.25 6.25
CA HIS A 59 10.55 6.16 6.66
C HIS A 59 10.31 4.82 7.34
N PHE A 60 10.42 4.84 8.66
CA PHE A 60 10.25 3.66 9.48
C PHE A 60 8.82 3.55 9.98
N LEU A 61 8.21 2.41 9.72
CA LEU A 61 6.94 1.99 10.26
C LEU A 61 7.13 0.56 10.77
N THR A 62 6.52 0.23 11.90
CA THR A 62 6.40 -1.18 12.32
C THR A 62 5.58 -1.96 11.27
N PRO A 63 5.69 -3.30 11.21
CA PRO A 63 4.89 -4.08 10.25
C PRO A 63 3.39 -3.78 10.29
N ASN A 64 2.80 -3.68 11.48
CA ASN A 64 1.40 -3.34 11.68
C ASN A 64 1.04 -1.92 11.20
N GLU A 65 1.90 -0.94 11.49
CA GLU A 65 1.72 0.43 11.01
C GLU A 65 1.80 0.47 9.48
N LEU A 66 2.81 -0.18 8.89
CA LEU A 66 2.98 -0.24 7.45
C LEU A 66 1.76 -0.85 6.76
N CYS A 67 1.28 -2.02 7.20
CA CYS A 67 0.08 -2.66 6.67
C CYS A 67 -1.15 -1.74 6.73
N SER A 68 -1.42 -1.14 7.90
CA SER A 68 -2.63 -0.34 8.09
C SER A 68 -2.57 1.04 7.42
N TYR A 69 -1.39 1.65 7.35
CA TYR A 69 -1.18 2.92 6.66
C TYR A 69 -1.23 2.74 5.16
N ASP A 70 -0.65 1.66 4.64
CA ASP A 70 -0.68 1.33 3.22
C ASP A 70 -2.10 1.05 2.73
N ASP A 71 -2.85 0.21 3.45
CA ASP A 71 -4.24 -0.07 3.10
C ASP A 71 -5.11 1.19 3.11
N MET A 72 -4.94 2.06 4.13
CA MET A 72 -5.68 3.33 4.22
C MET A 72 -5.29 4.26 3.06
N ALA A 73 -3.98 4.43 2.80
CA ALA A 73 -3.48 5.31 1.76
C ALA A 73 -3.89 4.84 0.36
N THR A 74 -3.77 3.55 0.06
CA THR A 74 -4.24 2.96 -1.21
C THR A 74 -5.75 3.11 -1.36
N THR A 75 -6.54 2.91 -0.30
CA THR A 75 -8.00 3.13 -0.34
C THR A 75 -8.36 4.58 -0.70
N ILE A 76 -7.64 5.56 -0.15
CA ILE A 76 -7.93 6.98 -0.38
C ILE A 76 -7.42 7.45 -1.74
N VAL A 77 -6.23 7.00 -2.15
CA VAL A 77 -5.48 7.58 -3.28
C VAL A 77 -5.56 6.73 -4.54
N VAL A 78 -5.28 5.43 -4.44
CA VAL A 78 -5.17 4.55 -5.61
C VAL A 78 -6.54 4.01 -5.99
N ASP A 79 -7.25 3.37 -5.06
CA ASP A 79 -8.58 2.78 -5.29
C ASP A 79 -9.59 3.84 -5.75
N SER A 80 -9.45 5.08 -5.28
CA SER A 80 -10.32 6.18 -5.67
C SER A 80 -10.09 6.61 -7.13
N ILE A 81 -8.89 6.49 -7.69
CA ILE A 81 -8.67 6.78 -9.13
C ILE A 81 -8.92 5.53 -9.98
N MET A 82 -8.46 4.37 -9.53
CA MET A 82 -8.59 3.09 -10.25
C MET A 82 -10.04 2.58 -10.29
N GLN A 83 -10.90 3.01 -9.37
CA GLN A 83 -12.31 2.59 -9.26
C GLN A 83 -12.49 1.09 -8.96
N PHE A 84 -11.44 0.42 -8.50
CA PHE A 84 -11.50 -0.92 -7.91
C PHE A 84 -10.55 -1.00 -6.71
N GLN A 85 -10.73 -2.03 -5.88
CA GLN A 85 -9.85 -2.26 -4.74
C GLN A 85 -8.54 -2.90 -5.23
N THR A 86 -7.42 -2.20 -5.09
CA THR A 86 -6.10 -2.80 -5.29
C THR A 86 -5.72 -3.70 -4.10
N HIS A 87 -4.56 -4.35 -4.17
CA HIS A 87 -4.06 -5.22 -3.10
C HIS A 87 -4.17 -4.56 -1.71
N LYS A 88 -4.53 -5.37 -0.70
CA LYS A 88 -4.66 -4.96 0.70
C LYS A 88 -4.06 -6.02 1.61
N MET A 89 -3.38 -5.59 2.65
CA MET A 89 -2.89 -6.46 3.72
C MET A 89 -4.05 -7.01 4.55
N ASN A 90 -5.09 -6.19 4.80
CA ASN A 90 -6.32 -6.62 5.45
C ASN A 90 -7.54 -6.47 4.52
N GLN A 91 -7.83 -7.52 3.75
CA GLN A 91 -8.93 -7.56 2.77
C GLN A 91 -10.34 -7.37 3.39
N ARG A 92 -10.52 -7.71 4.67
CA ARG A 92 -11.83 -7.63 5.35
C ARG A 92 -12.11 -6.23 5.89
N ARG A 93 -11.08 -5.44 6.16
CA ARG A 93 -11.24 -4.12 6.77
C ARG A 93 -11.78 -3.12 5.75
N ARG A 94 -12.70 -2.27 6.21
CA ARG A 94 -13.21 -1.13 5.45
C ARG A 94 -12.64 0.14 6.06
N TYR A 95 -11.67 0.73 5.37
CA TYR A 95 -10.94 1.90 5.85
C TYR A 95 -11.71 3.21 5.65
N ILE A 96 -12.39 3.36 4.51
CA ILE A 96 -13.25 4.51 4.20
C ILE A 96 -14.72 4.06 4.18
N LYS A 97 -15.58 4.82 4.87
CA LYS A 97 -17.04 4.62 4.88
C LYS A 97 -17.62 4.84 3.49
N THR A 98 -18.68 4.11 3.15
CA THR A 98 -19.33 4.18 1.83
C THR A 98 -19.69 5.61 1.40
N GLN A 99 -20.13 6.44 2.35
CA GLN A 99 -20.49 7.83 2.09
C GLN A 99 -19.30 8.70 1.68
N GLU A 100 -18.12 8.44 2.24
CA GLU A 100 -16.88 9.22 2.00
C GLU A 100 -16.11 8.75 0.76
N ARG A 101 -16.52 7.64 0.11
CA ARG A 101 -15.87 7.16 -1.12
C ARG A 101 -15.97 8.16 -2.27
N LYS A 102 -17.12 8.83 -2.38
CA LYS A 102 -17.33 9.90 -3.37
C LYS A 102 -16.42 11.09 -3.06
N ASP A 103 -16.28 11.44 -1.78
CA ASP A 103 -15.41 12.53 -1.35
C ASP A 103 -13.94 12.22 -1.69
N THR A 104 -13.47 10.99 -1.45
CA THR A 104 -12.09 10.59 -1.83
C THR A 104 -11.86 10.67 -3.34
N PHE A 105 -12.85 10.30 -4.16
CA PHE A 105 -12.76 10.47 -5.62
C PHE A 105 -12.67 11.95 -6.01
N VAL A 106 -13.54 12.80 -5.47
CA VAL A 106 -13.52 14.26 -5.77
C VAL A 106 -12.21 14.91 -5.33
N ILE A 107 -11.69 14.53 -4.16
CA ILE A 107 -10.40 15.02 -3.65
C ILE A 107 -9.27 14.63 -4.61
N MET A 108 -9.23 13.38 -5.06
CA MET A 108 -8.17 12.91 -5.96
C MET A 108 -8.34 13.42 -7.39
N GLU A 109 -9.56 13.64 -7.87
CA GLU A 109 -9.85 14.30 -9.13
C GLU A 109 -9.34 15.76 -9.13
N ASP A 110 -9.56 16.49 -8.03
CA ASP A 110 -9.01 17.83 -7.83
C ASP A 110 -7.49 17.82 -7.80
N PHE A 111 -6.87 16.86 -7.10
CA PHE A 111 -5.42 16.72 -7.04
C PHE A 111 -4.78 16.41 -8.41
N THR A 112 -5.39 15.53 -9.21
CA THR A 112 -4.86 15.19 -10.55
C THR A 112 -4.94 16.36 -11.53
N LYS A 113 -5.81 17.35 -11.28
CA LYS A 113 -5.91 18.59 -12.07
C LYS A 113 -4.97 19.68 -11.55
N ASN A 114 -4.90 19.87 -10.24
CA ASN A 114 -4.27 21.05 -9.61
C ASN A 114 -2.90 20.76 -8.96
N ASN A 115 -2.61 19.50 -8.64
CA ASN A 115 -1.38 19.05 -7.95
C ASN A 115 -1.06 19.78 -6.63
N ASP A 116 -2.09 20.33 -5.95
CA ASP A 116 -1.95 20.98 -4.66
C ASP A 116 -1.94 19.95 -3.52
N PHE A 117 -0.74 19.57 -3.09
CA PHE A 117 -0.53 18.62 -2.01
C PHE A 117 -1.09 19.09 -0.67
N MET A 118 -0.93 20.37 -0.32
CA MET A 118 -1.36 20.88 0.99
C MET A 118 -2.89 20.91 1.08
N ALA A 119 -3.56 21.43 0.06
CA ALA A 119 -5.02 21.43 0.02
C ALA A 119 -5.59 20.01 0.02
N THR A 120 -4.96 19.10 -0.73
CA THR A 120 -5.37 17.69 -0.79
C THR A 120 -5.23 17.00 0.57
N LEU A 121 -4.07 17.15 1.24
CA LEU A 121 -3.85 16.57 2.56
C LEU A 121 -4.82 17.12 3.61
N ARG A 122 -5.12 18.43 3.60
CA ARG A 122 -6.14 19.01 4.50
C ARG A 122 -7.51 18.37 4.30
N LYS A 123 -7.95 18.22 3.05
CA LYS A 123 -9.22 17.56 2.72
C LYS A 123 -9.21 16.10 3.20
N ILE A 124 -8.14 15.35 2.97
CA ILE A 124 -8.02 13.95 3.41
C ILE A 124 -8.06 13.84 4.94
N PHE A 125 -7.30 14.66 5.66
CA PHE A 125 -7.26 14.62 7.12
C PHE A 125 -8.56 15.13 7.78
N SER A 126 -9.38 15.88 7.05
CA SER A 126 -10.72 16.28 7.51
C SER A 126 -11.77 15.16 7.41
N LEU A 127 -11.51 14.08 6.64
CA LEU A 127 -12.43 12.95 6.52
C LEU A 127 -12.65 12.29 7.88
N LYS A 128 -13.91 12.01 8.23
CA LYS A 128 -14.30 11.36 9.48
C LYS A 128 -13.62 10.00 9.66
N SER A 129 -13.49 9.22 8.58
CA SER A 129 -12.77 7.94 8.62
C SER A 129 -11.28 8.11 8.95
N VAL A 130 -10.64 9.17 8.44
CA VAL A 130 -9.22 9.46 8.70
C VAL A 130 -9.03 10.02 10.11
N ARG A 131 -9.89 10.95 10.56
CA ARG A 131 -9.88 11.44 11.95
C ARG A 131 -10.02 10.28 12.94
N GLN A 132 -10.97 9.38 12.70
CA GLN A 132 -11.18 8.19 13.54
C GLN A 132 -9.96 7.26 13.54
N PHE A 133 -9.34 7.05 12.36
CA PHE A 133 -8.13 6.23 12.23
C PHE A 133 -6.93 6.81 12.98
N MET A 134 -6.85 8.13 13.09
CA MET A 134 -5.74 8.87 13.71
C MET A 134 -6.00 9.32 15.15
N ALA A 135 -7.21 9.14 15.68
CA ALA A 135 -7.67 9.70 16.96
C ALA A 135 -6.71 9.38 18.11
N HIS A 136 -6.30 8.12 18.24
CA HIS A 136 -5.46 7.63 19.34
C HIS A 136 -3.96 7.53 18.98
N GLN A 137 -3.55 8.12 17.86
CA GLN A 137 -2.16 8.08 17.42
C GLN A 137 -1.40 9.31 17.92
N THR A 138 -0.13 9.13 18.25
CA THR A 138 0.78 10.24 18.59
C THR A 138 1.08 11.09 17.36
N ASP A 139 1.52 12.34 17.57
CA ASP A 139 1.88 13.23 16.46
C ASP A 139 2.95 12.65 15.53
N SER A 140 3.91 11.91 16.08
CA SER A 140 4.93 11.19 15.31
C SER A 140 4.31 10.14 14.37
N LYS A 141 3.36 9.35 14.88
CA LYS A 141 2.63 8.35 14.09
C LYS A 141 1.75 8.99 13.02
N ARG A 142 1.06 10.08 13.35
CA ARG A 142 0.26 10.87 12.40
C ARG A 142 1.13 11.46 11.29
N ALA A 143 2.33 11.96 11.62
CA ALA A 143 3.32 12.42 10.64
C ALA A 143 3.86 11.28 9.77
N GLY A 144 4.06 10.09 10.35
CA GLY A 144 4.37 8.87 9.61
C GLY A 144 3.28 8.51 8.59
N PHE A 145 2.01 8.49 9.01
CA PHE A 145 0.89 8.26 8.10
C PHE A 145 0.82 9.31 6.99
N ARG A 146 0.98 10.61 7.32
CA ARG A 146 1.06 11.70 6.34
C ARG A 146 2.14 11.43 5.29
N ASP A 147 3.34 11.03 5.71
CA ASP A 147 4.45 10.78 4.78
C ASP A 147 4.21 9.57 3.90
N HIS A 148 3.58 8.51 4.42
CA HIS A 148 3.18 7.35 3.61
C HIS A 148 2.13 7.73 2.57
N LEU A 149 1.11 8.49 2.97
CA LEU A 149 0.09 9.03 2.08
C LEU A 149 0.70 9.93 0.98
N LEU A 150 1.68 10.76 1.35
CA LEU A 150 2.38 11.64 0.41
C LEU A 150 3.12 10.85 -0.69
N ARG A 151 3.69 9.68 -0.37
CA ARG A 151 4.30 8.78 -1.38
C ARG A 151 3.28 8.33 -2.42
N PHE A 152 2.06 8.02 -1.99
CA PHE A 152 0.98 7.64 -2.91
C PHE A 152 0.49 8.82 -3.74
N LEU A 153 0.36 10.02 -3.15
CA LEU A 153 0.01 11.22 -3.92
C LEU A 153 1.04 11.51 -5.03
N HIS A 154 2.33 11.23 -4.80
CA HIS A 154 3.35 11.38 -5.84
C HIS A 154 3.10 10.49 -7.06
N MET A 155 2.38 9.38 -6.98
CA MET A 155 2.02 8.57 -8.16
C MET A 155 1.18 9.33 -9.18
N PHE A 156 0.52 10.41 -8.75
CA PHE A 156 -0.31 11.28 -9.59
C PHE A 156 0.25 12.70 -9.71
N SER A 157 1.53 12.91 -9.36
CA SER A 157 2.18 14.21 -9.51
C SER A 157 2.73 14.42 -10.91
N PHE A 158 2.54 15.62 -11.46
CA PHE A 158 3.14 16.02 -12.74
C PHE A 158 4.67 15.97 -12.73
N LYS A 159 5.31 16.03 -11.55
CA LYS A 159 6.76 16.00 -11.40
C LYS A 159 7.35 14.60 -11.23
N SER A 160 6.51 13.56 -11.11
CA SER A 160 7.00 12.21 -10.79
C SER A 160 7.62 11.49 -11.96
N GLY A 161 7.18 11.77 -13.18
CA GLY A 161 7.71 11.09 -14.37
C GLY A 161 7.30 9.61 -14.49
N PHE A 162 6.33 9.18 -13.67
CA PHE A 162 5.62 7.91 -13.75
C PHE A 162 4.20 8.09 -13.21
N THR A 163 3.32 7.14 -13.52
CA THR A 163 2.00 7.02 -12.91
C THR A 163 1.58 5.54 -12.84
N ILE A 164 0.35 5.28 -12.39
CA ILE A 164 -0.23 3.95 -12.26
C ILE A 164 -1.37 3.75 -13.27
N GLU A 165 -1.46 2.55 -13.83
CA GLU A 165 -2.52 2.14 -14.75
C GLU A 165 -3.07 0.76 -14.35
N PRO A 166 -4.32 0.42 -14.72
CA PRO A 166 -4.82 -0.95 -14.63
C PRO A 166 -3.92 -1.94 -15.37
N CYS A 167 -3.81 -3.16 -14.83
CA CYS A 167 -3.10 -4.28 -15.42
C CYS A 167 -3.97 -5.53 -15.33
N ASP A 168 -4.22 -6.16 -16.48
CA ASP A 168 -5.02 -7.38 -16.61
C ASP A 168 -4.16 -8.58 -17.00
N ARG A 169 -2.84 -8.47 -16.85
CA ARG A 169 -1.90 -9.49 -17.35
C ARG A 169 -1.84 -10.73 -16.47
N TYR A 170 -1.79 -10.56 -15.15
CA TYR A 170 -1.36 -11.62 -14.25
C TYR A 170 -2.55 -12.44 -13.72
N SER A 171 -2.53 -13.76 -13.94
CA SER A 171 -3.63 -14.66 -13.54
C SER A 171 -3.75 -14.81 -12.03
N ALA A 172 -2.62 -14.67 -11.33
CA ALA A 172 -2.50 -14.78 -9.88
C ALA A 172 -3.31 -13.73 -9.10
N GLU A 173 -3.62 -12.60 -9.73
CA GLU A 173 -4.43 -11.51 -9.20
C GLU A 173 -5.79 -11.40 -9.92
N HIS A 174 -6.26 -12.51 -10.51
CA HIS A 174 -7.51 -12.57 -11.28
C HIS A 174 -7.57 -11.55 -12.43
N ASN A 175 -6.42 -11.23 -13.03
CA ASN A 175 -6.32 -10.25 -14.11
C ASN A 175 -6.88 -8.88 -13.69
N GLN A 176 -6.76 -8.54 -12.40
CA GLN A 176 -7.26 -7.30 -11.82
C GLN A 176 -6.21 -6.68 -10.90
N GLY A 177 -5.13 -6.21 -11.51
CA GLY A 177 -4.04 -5.51 -10.85
C GLY A 177 -3.78 -4.13 -11.41
N CYS A 178 -2.59 -3.62 -11.09
CA CYS A 178 -2.08 -2.38 -11.66
C CYS A 178 -0.62 -2.55 -12.07
N LYS A 179 -0.15 -1.60 -12.88
CA LYS A 179 1.25 -1.47 -13.28
C LYS A 179 1.69 -0.02 -13.17
N LEU A 180 2.98 0.20 -12.99
CA LEU A 180 3.56 1.54 -13.08
C LEU A 180 4.08 1.80 -14.47
N VAL A 181 3.71 2.94 -15.04
CA VAL A 181 4.14 3.37 -16.37
C VAL A 181 4.88 4.68 -16.31
N VAL A 182 5.84 4.84 -17.20
CA VAL A 182 6.65 6.04 -17.34
C VAL A 182 5.85 7.14 -18.05
N THR A 183 5.96 8.39 -17.59
CA THR A 183 5.28 9.55 -18.21
C THR A 183 6.24 10.58 -18.82
N ARG A 184 7.55 10.37 -18.67
CA ARG A 184 8.60 11.20 -19.27
C ARG A 184 9.80 10.34 -19.67
N HIS A 185 10.71 10.86 -20.48
CA HIS A 185 11.96 10.15 -20.74
C HIS A 185 12.81 10.00 -19.47
N TRP A 186 13.42 8.82 -19.32
CA TRP A 186 14.47 8.54 -18.33
C TRP A 186 15.68 7.93 -19.04
N LEU A 187 16.87 8.32 -18.63
CA LEU A 187 18.12 7.76 -19.11
C LEU A 187 18.56 6.59 -18.23
N LYS A 188 19.27 5.63 -18.83
CA LYS A 188 19.93 4.56 -18.10
C LYS A 188 20.77 5.13 -16.95
N GLY A 189 20.57 4.57 -15.76
CA GLY A 189 21.27 4.97 -14.54
C GLY A 189 20.58 6.07 -13.73
N GLU A 190 19.55 6.73 -14.28
CA GLU A 190 18.77 7.70 -13.52
C GLU A 190 17.95 7.04 -12.41
N ARG A 191 17.80 7.77 -11.30
CA ARG A 191 16.97 7.38 -10.17
C ARG A 191 15.58 7.99 -10.31
N ILE A 192 14.55 7.19 -10.13
CA ILE A 192 13.16 7.66 -10.11
C ILE A 192 12.83 8.13 -8.68
N ASP A 193 13.23 9.36 -8.33
CA ASP A 193 13.29 9.84 -6.94
C ASP A 193 11.98 9.77 -6.15
N ARG A 194 10.84 9.93 -6.83
CA ARG A 194 9.50 9.92 -6.22
C ARG A 194 8.86 8.53 -6.18
N LEU A 195 9.54 7.51 -6.69
CA LEU A 195 9.12 6.11 -6.62
C LEU A 195 9.99 5.36 -5.62
N CYS A 196 9.36 4.80 -4.59
CA CYS A 196 10.04 4.00 -3.59
C CYS A 196 9.16 2.87 -3.06
N GLY A 197 9.80 1.77 -2.65
CA GLY A 197 9.20 0.79 -1.74
C GLY A 197 9.60 1.11 -0.30
N VAL A 198 8.65 1.03 0.64
CA VAL A 198 8.89 1.09 2.09
C VAL A 198 9.04 -0.33 2.60
N ILE A 199 10.10 -0.58 3.37
CA ILE A 199 10.50 -1.93 3.77
C ILE A 199 10.33 -2.07 5.28
N SER A 200 9.59 -3.08 5.71
CA SER A 200 9.60 -3.55 7.09
C SER A 200 10.10 -4.98 7.15
N GLU A 201 11.05 -5.24 8.04
CA GLU A 201 11.47 -6.61 8.35
C GLU A 201 10.41 -7.26 9.25
N LEU A 202 10.16 -8.55 9.03
CA LEU A 202 9.26 -9.36 9.83
C LEU A 202 10.09 -10.36 10.63
N ASN A 203 9.80 -10.48 11.92
CA ASN A 203 10.21 -11.67 12.67
C ASN A 203 9.21 -12.82 12.45
N GLU A 204 9.56 -14.04 12.87
CA GLU A 204 8.73 -15.24 12.69
C GLU A 204 7.30 -15.09 13.24
N THR A 205 7.15 -14.50 14.43
CA THR A 205 5.84 -14.26 15.05
C THR A 205 5.00 -13.24 14.29
N GLU A 206 5.63 -12.18 13.78
CA GLU A 206 4.97 -11.17 12.95
C GLU A 206 4.56 -11.74 11.60
N GLU A 207 5.42 -12.58 11.01
CA GLU A 207 5.15 -13.28 9.75
C GLU A 207 3.92 -14.17 9.88
N GLU A 208 3.87 -15.02 10.91
CA GLU A 208 2.73 -15.89 11.19
C GLU A 208 1.44 -15.10 11.52
N ALA A 209 1.57 -13.99 12.23
CA ALA A 209 0.42 -13.17 12.61
C ALA A 209 -0.17 -12.39 11.44
N LEU A 210 0.66 -11.84 10.56
CA LEU A 210 0.26 -10.88 9.53
C LEU A 210 0.05 -11.50 8.16
N LEU A 211 0.85 -12.50 7.79
CA LEU A 211 0.81 -13.06 6.45
C LEU A 211 -0.16 -14.24 6.35
N ARG A 212 -0.90 -14.26 5.26
CA ARG A 212 -1.80 -15.32 4.84
C ARG A 212 -1.42 -15.67 3.42
N LYS A 213 -0.95 -16.90 3.26
CA LYS A 213 -0.53 -17.46 1.98
C LYS A 213 -1.60 -17.19 0.93
N ASP A 214 -1.14 -16.70 -0.23
CA ASP A 214 -1.95 -16.43 -1.41
C ASP A 214 -3.04 -15.37 -1.25
N GLN A 215 -3.00 -14.61 -0.15
CA GLN A 215 -3.96 -13.55 0.13
C GLN A 215 -3.28 -12.18 0.26
N ASN A 216 -2.23 -12.07 1.06
CA ASN A 216 -1.56 -10.80 1.34
C ASN A 216 -0.02 -10.89 1.35
N ASP A 217 0.54 -11.92 0.74
CA ASP A 217 1.97 -12.16 0.57
C ASP A 217 2.50 -11.70 -0.81
N PHE A 218 1.74 -10.81 -1.49
CA PHE A 218 2.02 -10.34 -2.86
C PHE A 218 3.34 -9.57 -2.99
N SER A 219 3.80 -8.91 -1.92
CA SER A 219 5.00 -8.06 -1.92
C SER A 219 5.99 -8.42 -0.81
N VAL A 220 6.11 -9.72 -0.51
CA VAL A 220 7.08 -10.24 0.45
C VAL A 220 8.30 -10.75 -0.30
N MET A 221 9.48 -10.23 0.06
CA MET A 221 10.77 -10.66 -0.48
C MET A 221 11.66 -11.20 0.62
N TYR A 222 12.42 -12.26 0.32
CA TYR A 222 13.38 -12.82 1.28
C TYR A 222 14.75 -12.15 1.13
N SER A 223 15.30 -11.65 2.23
CA SER A 223 16.65 -11.10 2.25
C SER A 223 17.66 -12.18 2.61
N THR A 224 18.49 -12.60 1.65
CA THR A 224 19.60 -13.54 1.94
C THR A 224 20.68 -12.93 2.84
N ARG A 225 20.88 -11.60 2.80
CA ARG A 225 21.84 -10.92 3.67
C ARG A 225 21.38 -10.91 5.13
N LYS A 226 20.09 -10.68 5.37
CA LYS A 226 19.52 -10.57 6.72
C LYS A 226 18.90 -11.88 7.22
N GLN A 227 18.77 -12.87 6.34
CA GLN A 227 18.12 -14.15 6.62
C GLN A 227 16.71 -13.98 7.18
N CYS A 228 15.94 -13.02 6.65
CA CYS A 228 14.57 -12.73 7.09
C CYS A 228 13.66 -12.34 5.93
N ALA A 229 12.35 -12.52 6.15
CA ALA A 229 11.32 -11.98 5.28
C ALA A 229 11.23 -10.46 5.43
N GLN A 230 11.04 -9.78 4.31
CA GLN A 230 10.83 -8.34 4.24
C GLN A 230 9.51 -8.06 3.55
N LEU A 231 8.66 -7.30 4.21
CA LEU A 231 7.42 -6.78 3.64
C LEU A 231 7.72 -5.46 2.92
N TRP A 232 7.34 -5.39 1.64
CA TRP A 232 7.54 -4.22 0.80
C TRP A 232 6.19 -3.60 0.45
N LEU A 233 5.95 -2.37 0.90
CA LEU A 233 4.69 -1.66 0.63
C LEU A 233 4.98 -0.24 0.11
N GLY A 234 3.94 0.56 -0.09
CA GLY A 234 4.02 1.85 -0.77
C GLY A 234 3.98 1.74 -2.30
N PRO A 235 4.21 2.84 -3.03
CA PRO A 235 4.12 2.88 -4.50
C PRO A 235 4.96 1.80 -5.20
N GLY A 236 6.14 1.46 -4.67
CA GLY A 236 7.02 0.45 -5.22
C GLY A 236 6.43 -0.97 -5.26
N ALA A 237 5.39 -1.26 -4.46
CA ALA A 237 4.70 -2.56 -4.47
C ALA A 237 3.84 -2.79 -5.73
N TYR A 238 3.66 -1.77 -6.57
CA TYR A 238 2.99 -1.87 -7.88
C TYR A 238 3.96 -2.07 -9.05
N ILE A 239 5.27 -2.16 -8.80
CA ILE A 239 6.26 -2.47 -9.83
C ILE A 239 6.19 -3.95 -10.12
N ASN A 240 5.76 -4.34 -11.31
CA ASN A 240 5.66 -5.74 -11.69
C ASN A 240 7.02 -6.40 -11.94
N HIS A 241 7.02 -7.73 -11.96
CA HIS A 241 8.18 -8.52 -12.32
C HIS A 241 8.39 -8.59 -13.84
N ASP A 242 9.64 -8.46 -14.28
CA ASP A 242 10.07 -8.97 -15.58
C ASP A 242 11.46 -9.62 -15.48
N CYS A 243 11.66 -10.78 -16.13
CA CYS A 243 12.94 -11.50 -16.17
C CYS A 243 14.07 -10.70 -16.85
N ARG A 244 13.72 -9.71 -17.69
CA ARG A 244 14.62 -8.71 -18.25
C ARG A 244 14.09 -7.30 -17.92
N PRO A 245 14.25 -6.87 -16.66
CA PRO A 245 13.54 -5.71 -16.12
C PRO A 245 14.00 -4.39 -16.74
N SER A 246 13.14 -3.37 -16.66
CA SER A 246 13.48 -2.00 -17.03
C SER A 246 14.23 -1.24 -15.93
N CYS A 247 14.03 -1.64 -14.67
CA CYS A 247 14.61 -1.02 -13.49
C CYS A 247 15.19 -2.05 -12.49
N LYS A 248 15.93 -1.56 -11.50
CA LYS A 248 16.35 -2.35 -10.32
C LYS A 248 16.06 -1.62 -9.02
N PHE A 249 15.86 -2.40 -7.96
CA PHE A 249 15.86 -1.92 -6.59
C PHE A 249 17.29 -1.68 -6.10
N VAL A 250 17.52 -0.54 -5.46
CA VAL A 250 18.77 -0.24 -4.76
C VAL A 250 18.44 0.13 -3.31
N PRO A 251 19.10 -0.50 -2.31
CA PRO A 251 18.88 -0.16 -0.91
C PRO A 251 19.09 1.33 -0.64
N ASN A 252 18.15 1.96 0.06
CA ASN A 252 18.17 3.38 0.42
C ASN A 252 17.67 3.55 1.87
N GLY A 253 18.41 3.00 2.83
CA GLY A 253 18.00 2.94 4.22
C GLY A 253 16.86 1.93 4.42
N ARG A 254 15.70 2.41 4.90
CA ARG A 254 14.46 1.64 5.09
C ARG A 254 13.50 1.71 3.90
N THR A 255 13.98 2.29 2.81
CA THR A 255 13.29 2.29 1.52
C THR A 255 14.17 1.66 0.45
N ALA A 256 13.57 1.30 -0.68
CA ALA A 256 14.30 0.99 -1.90
C ALA A 256 14.12 2.10 -2.92
N ALA A 257 15.23 2.59 -3.44
CA ALA A 257 15.27 3.48 -4.59
C ALA A 257 15.17 2.65 -5.88
N ILE A 258 14.55 3.23 -6.91
CA ILE A 258 14.41 2.61 -8.23
C ILE A 258 15.37 3.27 -9.21
N ILE A 259 16.20 2.47 -9.87
CA ILE A 259 17.17 2.95 -10.86
C ILE A 259 16.87 2.32 -12.23
N ALA A 260 16.81 3.14 -13.27
CA ALA A 260 16.62 2.69 -14.65
C ALA A 260 17.83 1.90 -15.16
N LEU A 261 17.61 0.71 -15.73
CA LEU A 261 18.65 -0.15 -16.29
C LEU A 261 18.90 0.10 -17.78
N LYS A 262 17.97 0.80 -18.43
CA LYS A 262 17.96 1.19 -19.84
C LYS A 262 17.23 2.52 -19.97
N ASP A 263 17.33 3.17 -21.13
CA ASP A 263 16.52 4.35 -21.42
C ASP A 263 15.04 3.96 -21.47
N LEU A 264 14.20 4.79 -20.85
CA LEU A 264 12.75 4.61 -20.79
C LEU A 264 12.04 5.76 -21.50
N ARG A 265 10.94 5.43 -22.15
CA ARG A 265 10.09 6.37 -22.89
C ARG A 265 8.71 6.46 -22.20
N PRO A 266 7.97 7.57 -22.38
CA PRO A 266 6.57 7.62 -21.97
C PRO A 266 5.79 6.40 -22.50
N GLY A 267 5.05 5.74 -21.62
CA GLY A 267 4.32 4.51 -21.89
C GLY A 267 5.07 3.22 -21.57
N ASP A 268 6.40 3.24 -21.36
CA ASP A 268 7.14 2.06 -20.93
C ASP A 268 6.73 1.65 -19.51
N GLU A 269 6.55 0.35 -19.29
CA GLU A 269 6.31 -0.19 -17.95
C GLU A 269 7.59 -0.19 -17.11
N ILE A 270 7.45 0.23 -15.84
CA ILE A 270 8.48 0.11 -14.82
C ILE A 270 8.38 -1.30 -14.24
N THR A 271 9.39 -2.13 -14.49
CA THR A 271 9.49 -3.51 -14.03
C THR A 271 10.81 -3.73 -13.31
N CYS A 272 10.81 -4.63 -12.33
CA CYS A 272 11.99 -5.04 -11.58
C CYS A 272 12.12 -6.57 -11.57
N PHE A 273 13.31 -7.07 -11.26
CA PHE A 273 13.51 -8.50 -11.01
C PHE A 273 13.35 -8.79 -9.51
N TYR A 274 12.36 -9.61 -9.17
CA TYR A 274 12.06 -9.95 -7.77
C TYR A 274 13.01 -10.98 -7.17
N GLY A 275 13.53 -11.88 -8.00
CA GLY A 275 14.33 -13.02 -7.59
C GLY A 275 14.18 -14.20 -8.54
N GLU A 276 15.10 -15.16 -8.43
CA GLU A 276 15.20 -16.32 -9.33
C GLU A 276 14.09 -17.36 -9.11
N HIS A 277 13.50 -17.37 -7.92
CA HIS A 277 12.51 -18.38 -7.52
C HIS A 277 11.22 -17.76 -6.99
N PHE A 278 10.90 -16.54 -7.43
CA PHE A 278 9.70 -15.86 -6.94
C PHE A 278 8.45 -16.58 -7.43
N PHE A 279 8.39 -16.95 -8.71
CA PHE A 279 7.25 -17.64 -9.32
C PHE A 279 7.50 -19.15 -9.45
N GLY A 280 7.86 -19.81 -8.33
CA GLY A 280 8.29 -21.21 -8.33
C GLY A 280 9.76 -21.39 -8.66
N ASP A 281 10.24 -22.63 -8.70
CA ASP A 281 11.63 -22.91 -8.99
C ASP A 281 12.01 -22.37 -10.38
N SER A 282 13.15 -21.69 -10.45
CA SER A 282 13.63 -20.99 -11.64
C SER A 282 12.58 -20.12 -12.36
N ASN A 283 11.61 -19.56 -11.62
CA ASN A 283 10.49 -18.78 -12.15
C ASN A 283 9.65 -19.52 -13.22
N GLU A 284 9.48 -20.84 -13.07
CA GLU A 284 8.71 -21.70 -13.98
C GLU A 284 7.25 -21.24 -14.17
N ARG A 285 6.68 -20.46 -13.24
CA ARG A 285 5.30 -19.93 -13.33
C ARG A 285 5.27 -18.43 -13.66
N CYS A 286 6.37 -17.85 -14.12
CA CYS A 286 6.44 -16.42 -14.41
C CYS A 286 5.65 -16.06 -15.69
N GLU A 287 4.80 -15.05 -15.57
CA GLU A 287 3.91 -14.55 -16.63
C GLU A 287 4.41 -13.23 -17.26
N CYS A 288 5.67 -12.83 -17.03
CA CYS A 288 6.19 -11.57 -17.57
C CYS A 288 6.33 -11.56 -19.12
N SER A 289 6.37 -10.37 -19.70
CA SER A 289 6.48 -10.15 -21.15
C SER A 289 7.74 -10.77 -21.75
N THR A 290 8.84 -10.80 -21.00
CA THR A 290 10.06 -11.49 -21.44
C THR A 290 9.88 -13.02 -21.51
N CYS A 291 9.20 -13.63 -20.55
CA CYS A 291 8.93 -15.08 -20.58
C CYS A 291 8.01 -15.44 -21.73
N GLU A 292 6.95 -14.65 -21.98
CA GLU A 292 6.03 -14.85 -23.10
C GLU A 292 6.77 -14.83 -24.44
N ARG A 293 7.59 -13.81 -24.69
CA ARG A 293 8.37 -13.68 -25.93
C ARG A 293 9.37 -14.81 -26.15
N LEU A 294 9.88 -15.40 -25.07
CA LEU A 294 10.93 -16.43 -25.12
C LEU A 294 10.37 -17.87 -24.97
N GLY A 295 9.06 -18.06 -24.84
CA GLY A 295 8.47 -19.38 -24.59
C GLY A 295 8.94 -20.00 -23.27
N ARG A 296 9.08 -19.21 -22.21
CA ARG A 296 9.57 -19.65 -20.88
C ARG A 296 8.53 -19.39 -19.80
N GLY A 297 8.84 -19.82 -18.57
CA GLY A 297 7.96 -19.63 -17.43
C GLY A 297 6.60 -20.29 -17.70
N ALA A 298 5.52 -19.57 -17.42
CA ALA A 298 4.16 -20.07 -17.63
C ALA A 298 3.80 -20.33 -19.11
N PHE A 299 4.65 -19.88 -20.05
CA PHE A 299 4.46 -20.01 -21.50
C PHE A 299 5.30 -21.11 -22.13
N LEU A 300 5.96 -21.94 -21.33
CA LEU A 300 6.70 -23.10 -21.84
C LEU A 300 5.72 -24.10 -22.47
N THR A 301 5.75 -24.22 -23.79
CA THR A 301 5.03 -25.28 -24.50
C THR A 301 5.86 -26.56 -24.48
N LEU A 302 5.28 -27.65 -24.00
CA LEU A 302 5.95 -28.97 -23.94
C LEU A 302 6.29 -29.55 -25.33
N ASP A 303 5.85 -28.91 -26.41
CA ASP A 303 6.00 -29.38 -27.80
C ASP A 303 7.36 -29.01 -28.44
N GLU A 304 8.21 -28.20 -27.81
CA GLU A 304 9.54 -27.84 -28.36
C GLU A 304 10.69 -28.77 -27.93
N ASN A 305 10.39 -29.86 -27.22
CA ASN A 305 11.40 -30.86 -26.81
C ASN A 305 11.45 -32.12 -27.68
N THR A 306 10.80 -32.13 -28.86
CA THR A 306 10.86 -33.26 -29.81
C THR A 306 11.35 -32.85 -31.19
N SER A 307 12.43 -32.06 -31.26
CA SER A 307 13.21 -31.96 -32.50
C SER A 307 14.70 -31.73 -32.23
N ASP A 308 15.38 -32.70 -31.64
CA ASP A 308 16.53 -33.33 -32.32
C ASP A 308 16.96 -34.66 -31.67
N THR A 309 17.32 -35.62 -32.52
CA THR A 309 17.93 -36.95 -32.26
C THR A 309 17.05 -38.15 -31.83
N GLY A 310 16.61 -38.93 -32.84
CA GLY A 310 17.03 -40.34 -32.93
C GLY A 310 16.11 -41.46 -32.43
N SER A 311 15.22 -41.92 -33.32
CA SER A 311 14.90 -43.34 -33.62
C SER A 311 14.46 -44.31 -32.49
N GLY A 312 13.20 -44.76 -32.54
CA GLY A 312 12.86 -46.15 -32.17
C GLY A 312 11.50 -46.45 -31.53
N SER A 313 10.56 -46.92 -32.34
CA SER A 313 9.48 -47.89 -32.06
C SER A 313 8.37 -47.62 -31.00
N SER A 314 7.17 -47.34 -31.54
CA SER A 314 5.85 -47.97 -31.28
C SER A 314 5.47 -48.47 -29.87
N VAL A 315 4.43 -47.86 -29.26
CA VAL A 315 3.20 -48.56 -28.80
C VAL A 315 2.04 -47.54 -28.67
N GLU A 316 0.85 -47.92 -29.15
CA GLU A 316 -0.42 -47.22 -28.92
C GLU A 316 -0.92 -47.37 -27.46
N GLY A 317 -1.64 -46.36 -26.96
CA GLY A 317 -2.27 -46.41 -25.64
C GLY A 317 -3.11 -45.15 -25.38
N ASP A 318 -4.38 -45.22 -25.78
CA ASP A 318 -5.42 -44.22 -25.65
C ASP A 318 -5.70 -43.85 -24.17
N SER A 319 -5.61 -42.56 -23.84
CA SER A 319 -6.40 -41.87 -22.80
C SER A 319 -5.93 -40.42 -22.65
N ALA A 320 -6.73 -39.49 -23.18
CA ALA A 320 -6.56 -38.07 -22.92
C ALA A 320 -6.71 -37.77 -21.41
N PRO A 321 -5.72 -37.14 -20.75
CA PRO A 321 -5.98 -36.53 -19.46
C PRO A 321 -6.57 -35.15 -19.70
N ALA A 322 -7.75 -34.94 -19.12
CA ALA A 322 -8.43 -33.65 -19.05
C ALA A 322 -7.46 -32.55 -18.59
N ARG A 323 -7.61 -31.36 -19.19
CA ARG A 323 -7.01 -30.08 -18.80
C ARG A 323 -6.93 -29.95 -17.27
N THR A 324 -5.81 -30.31 -16.69
CA THR A 324 -5.52 -30.03 -15.29
C THR A 324 -5.20 -28.55 -15.20
N LYS A 325 -6.25 -27.77 -14.89
CA LYS A 325 -6.15 -26.41 -14.36
C LYS A 325 -5.01 -26.35 -13.34
N TYR A 326 -4.02 -25.51 -13.64
CA TYR A 326 -3.04 -24.88 -12.76
C TYR A 326 -3.01 -25.41 -11.32
N GLY A 327 -1.93 -26.14 -11.01
CA GLY A 327 -1.64 -26.65 -9.67
C GLY A 327 -1.47 -25.51 -8.65
N LEU A 328 -1.98 -25.77 -7.44
CA LEU A 328 -1.89 -24.88 -6.29
C LEU A 328 -0.44 -24.46 -6.04
N ARG A 329 -0.24 -23.18 -5.72
CA ARG A 329 1.05 -22.57 -5.46
C ARG A 329 1.83 -23.37 -4.41
N ASP A 330 2.90 -24.00 -4.84
CA ASP A 330 3.92 -24.48 -3.93
C ASP A 330 4.84 -23.31 -3.56
N THR A 331 4.55 -22.71 -2.40
CA THR A 331 5.43 -21.76 -1.69
C THR A 331 6.26 -22.48 -0.63
N ASP A 332 6.15 -23.81 -0.53
CA ASP A 332 6.79 -24.62 0.50
C ASP A 332 8.32 -24.66 0.28
N SER A 333 8.78 -24.46 -0.96
CA SER A 333 10.21 -24.23 -1.27
C SER A 333 10.78 -22.95 -0.66
N ARG A 334 9.94 -22.02 -0.19
CA ARG A 334 10.35 -20.84 0.61
C ARG A 334 10.41 -21.16 2.11
N LEU A 335 9.53 -22.03 2.60
CA LEU A 335 9.36 -22.38 4.01
C LEU A 335 10.35 -23.48 4.47
N ASN A 336 10.80 -24.34 3.56
CA ASN A 336 11.60 -25.53 3.88
C ASN A 336 13.03 -25.53 3.33
N ARG A 337 13.60 -24.40 2.86
CA ARG A 337 15.01 -24.41 2.41
C ARG A 337 15.96 -24.53 3.60
N PRO A 338 16.73 -25.64 3.75
CA PRO A 338 17.86 -25.66 4.66
C PRO A 338 18.90 -24.67 4.13
N CYS A 339 19.55 -23.92 5.04
CA CYS A 339 20.65 -23.04 4.67
C CYS A 339 21.65 -23.80 3.78
N TRP A 340 21.88 -23.31 2.56
CA TRP A 340 22.96 -23.81 1.72
C TRP A 340 24.27 -23.51 2.45
N ARG A 341 24.85 -24.52 3.10
CA ARG A 341 26.23 -24.44 3.61
C ARG A 341 27.16 -24.52 2.40
N PRO A 342 28.05 -23.55 2.18
CA PRO A 342 29.09 -23.70 1.17
C PRO A 342 29.95 -24.90 1.55
N THR A 343 29.96 -25.93 0.70
CA THR A 343 30.92 -27.01 0.79
C THR A 343 32.31 -26.40 0.58
N THR A 344 33.12 -26.37 1.64
CA THR A 344 34.54 -26.04 1.54
C THR A 344 35.19 -27.08 0.62
N ILE A 345 35.62 -26.65 -0.56
CA ILE A 345 36.51 -27.44 -1.41
C ILE A 345 37.93 -27.04 -0.99
N HIS A 346 38.58 -28.01 -0.32
CA HIS A 346 39.99 -28.16 0.09
C HIS A 346 40.82 -26.94 0.47
#